data_AF-A0A821VQ90-F1
#
_entry.id   AF-A0A821VQ90-F1
#
_cell.length_a   1.000
_cell.length_b   1.000
_cell.length_c   1.000
_cell.angle_alpha   90.00
_cell.angle_beta   90.00
_cell.angle_gamma   90.00
#
_symmetry.space_group_name_H-M   'P 1'
#
loop_
_entity.id
_entity.type
_entity.pdbx_description
1 polymer ?
#
loop_
_entity_poly.entity_id
_entity_poly.type
_entity_poly.pdbx_seq_one_letter_code
_entity_poly.pdbx_strand_id
1 'polypeptide(L)'
;MTSPTLEIYKDYFEVPFLQYTEQFYRQEAANFLIHNSMTKYLKKIEQRFQEETYRVQSYLHPSTLEPLMKNLERILIHEQVEEIYTQAKALLHDENYSGI
;
A
#
# COMPACT_ATOMS: atom_id res chain seq x y z
N MET A 1 -7.45 -13.31 26.24
CA MET A 1 -6.16 -13.30 26.96
C MET A 1 -5.08 -13.54 25.93
N THR A 2 -4.41 -12.48 25.47
CA THR A 2 -3.22 -12.58 24.61
C THR A 2 -2.05 -13.09 25.44
N SER A 3 -1.14 -13.85 24.82
CA SER A 3 0.07 -14.31 25.51
C SER A 3 0.97 -13.10 25.84
N PRO A 4 1.63 -13.05 27.01
CA PRO A 4 2.58 -11.98 27.34
C PRO A 4 3.67 -11.78 26.27
N THR A 5 4.07 -12.86 25.58
CA THR A 5 5.04 -12.80 24.48
C THR A 5 4.48 -12.06 23.26
N LEU A 6 3.18 -12.19 22.99
CA LEU A 6 2.52 -11.49 21.88
C LEU A 6 2.38 -10.00 22.18
N GLU A 7 2.09 -9.63 23.43
CA GLU A 7 2.02 -8.21 23.83
C GLU A 7 3.38 -7.53 23.69
N ILE A 8 4.46 -8.18 24.14
CA ILE A 8 5.83 -7.67 23.94
C ILE A 8 6.16 -7.52 22.46
N TYR A 9 5.83 -8.53 21.63
CA TYR A 9 6.03 -8.42 20.18
C TYR A 9 5.27 -7.22 19.60
N LYS A 10 4.03 -7.00 20.02
CA LYS A 10 3.21 -5.91 19.49
C LYS A 10 3.76 -4.55 19.86
N ASP A 11 4.07 -4.35 21.14
CA ASP A 11 4.46 -3.05 21.68
C ASP A 11 5.85 -2.63 21.17
N TYR A 12 6.79 -3.57 21.11
CA TYR A 12 8.19 -3.26 20.83
C TYR A 12 8.60 -3.50 19.37
N PHE A 13 7.85 -4.30 18.62
CA PHE A 13 8.15 -4.57 17.21
C PHE A 13 7.01 -4.19 16.27
N GLU A 14 5.79 -4.74 16.43
CA GLU A 14 4.71 -4.57 15.45
C GLU A 14 4.33 -3.09 15.27
N VAL A 15 4.14 -2.36 16.37
CA VAL A 15 3.73 -0.95 16.30
C VAL A 15 4.80 -0.08 15.63
N PRO A 16 6.09 -0.09 16.06
CA PRO A 16 7.14 0.64 15.35
C PRO A 16 7.27 0.20 13.88
N PHE A 17 7.22 -1.10 13.60
CA PHE A 17 7.30 -1.63 12.24
C PHE A 17 6.20 -1.07 11.34
N LEU A 18 4.95 -1.06 11.81
CA LEU A 18 3.82 -0.52 11.05
C LEU A 18 3.98 0.98 10.79
N GLN A 19 4.48 1.74 11.77
CA GLN A 19 4.72 3.19 11.62
C GLN A 19 5.80 3.49 10.57
N TYR A 20 6.93 2.78 10.62
CA TYR A 20 7.99 2.95 9.62
C TYR A 20 7.52 2.51 8.23
N THR A 21 6.77 1.41 8.16
CA THR A 21 6.23 0.90 6.90
C THR A 21 5.25 1.90 6.29
N GLU A 22 4.41 2.54 7.10
CA GLU A 22 3.53 3.62 6.65
C GLU A 22 4.32 4.79 6.05
N GLN A 23 5.34 5.28 6.76
CA GLN A 23 6.16 6.39 6.26
C GLN A 23 6.86 6.04 4.94
N PHE A 24 7.39 4.83 4.84
CA PHE A 24 8.02 4.32 3.64
C PHE A 24 7.05 4.32 2.46
N TYR A 25 5.86 3.75 2.60
CA TYR A 25 4.91 3.62 1.49
C TYR A 25 4.27 4.95 1.10
N ARG A 26 4.09 5.90 2.02
CA ARG A 26 3.71 7.29 1.68
C ARG A 26 4.74 7.94 0.77
N GLN A 27 6.02 7.83 1.13
CA GLN A 27 7.10 8.41 0.33
C GLN A 27 7.27 7.69 -1.01
N GLU A 28 7.15 6.37 -1.02
CA GLU A 28 7.20 5.59 -2.26
C GLU A 28 6.07 5.98 -3.21
N ALA A 29 4.83 6.05 -2.73
CA ALA A 29 3.67 6.39 -3.55
C ALA A 29 3.82 7.78 -4.18
N ALA A 30 4.14 8.79 -3.36
CA ALA A 30 4.35 10.16 -3.83
C ALA A 30 5.45 10.22 -4.90
N ASN A 31 6.61 9.58 -4.65
CA ASN A 31 7.71 9.56 -5.60
C ASN A 31 7.35 8.81 -6.88
N PHE A 32 6.63 7.70 -6.78
CA PHE A 32 6.32 6.88 -7.95
C PHE A 32 5.32 7.56 -8.88
N LEU A 33 4.29 8.20 -8.32
CA LEU A 33 3.26 8.93 -9.08
C LEU A 33 3.82 10.13 -9.86
N ILE A 34 4.87 10.79 -9.34
CA ILE A 34 5.54 11.89 -10.06
C ILE A 34 6.21 11.42 -11.36
N HIS A 35 6.71 10.18 -11.39
CA HIS A 35 7.59 9.69 -12.46
C HIS A 35 6.97 8.61 -13.35
N ASN A 36 5.76 8.13 -13.04
CA ASN A 36 5.17 6.97 -13.70
C ASN A 36 3.67 7.16 -13.93
N SER A 37 3.12 6.44 -14.91
CA SER A 37 1.69 6.45 -15.20
C SER A 37 0.87 5.73 -14.13
N MET A 38 -0.42 6.09 -14.02
CA MET A 38 -1.36 5.43 -13.11
C MET A 38 -1.40 3.91 -13.30
N THR A 39 -1.38 3.41 -14.55
CA THR A 39 -1.37 1.96 -14.80
C THR A 39 -0.15 1.25 -14.20
N LYS A 40 1.03 1.89 -14.23
CA LYS A 40 2.23 1.36 -13.57
C LYS A 40 2.09 1.42 -12.05
N TYR A 41 1.46 2.48 -11.54
CA TYR A 41 1.22 2.64 -10.11
C TYR A 41 0.30 1.53 -9.58
N LEU A 42 -0.83 1.24 -10.24
CA LEU A 42 -1.75 0.16 -9.84
C LEU A 42 -1.06 -1.22 -9.81
N LYS A 43 -0.23 -1.54 -10.81
CA LYS A 43 0.58 -2.78 -10.82
C LYS A 43 1.55 -2.84 -9.64
N LYS A 44 2.15 -1.69 -9.29
CA LYS A 44 3.06 -1.61 -8.15
C LYS A 44 2.34 -1.80 -6.82
N ILE A 45 1.11 -1.29 -6.66
CA ILE A 45 0.29 -1.56 -5.48
C ILE A 45 0.11 -3.06 -5.30
N GLU A 46 -0.35 -3.78 -6.33
CA GLU A 46 -0.55 -5.22 -6.26
C GLU A 46 0.74 -5.95 -5.85
N GLN A 47 1.87 -5.58 -6.46
CA GLN A 47 3.18 -6.13 -6.09
C GLN A 47 3.51 -5.87 -4.61
N ARG A 48 3.27 -4.67 -4.08
CA ARG A 48 3.56 -4.33 -2.67
C ARG A 48 2.70 -5.12 -1.70
N PHE A 49 1.43 -5.36 -2.02
CA PHE A 49 0.57 -6.22 -1.20
C PHE A 49 1.08 -7.66 -1.15
N GLN A 50 1.52 -8.22 -2.28
CA GLN A 50 2.10 -9.56 -2.35
C GLN A 50 3.40 -9.66 -1.54
N GLU A 51 4.30 -8.68 -1.70
CA GLU A 51 5.58 -8.61 -0.99
C GLU A 51 5.40 -8.55 0.53
N GLU A 52 4.50 -7.71 1.03
CA GLU A 52 4.26 -7.57 2.47
C GLU A 52 3.48 -8.77 3.04
N THR A 53 2.58 -9.37 2.27
CA THR A 53 1.94 -10.64 2.65
C THR A 53 2.98 -11.74 2.81
N TYR A 54 3.89 -11.88 1.84
CA TYR A 54 4.98 -12.84 1.89
C TYR A 54 5.93 -12.56 3.05
N ARG A 55 6.24 -11.29 3.32
CA ARG A 55 7.06 -10.87 4.47
C ARG A 55 6.46 -11.39 5.78
N VAL A 56 5.17 -11.16 5.99
CA VAL A 56 4.50 -11.59 7.22
C VAL A 56 4.53 -13.10 7.36
N GLN A 57 4.20 -13.83 6.29
CA GLN A 57 4.21 -15.31 6.29
C GLN A 57 5.61 -15.91 6.52
N SER A 58 6.66 -15.19 6.11
CA SER A 58 8.03 -15.69 6.18
C SER A 58 8.63 -15.59 7.58
N TYR A 59 8.43 -14.46 8.27
CA TYR A 59 9.15 -14.23 9.53
C TYR A 59 8.49 -13.27 10.53
N LEU A 60 7.26 -12.78 10.30
CA LEU A 60 6.55 -11.95 11.28
C LEU A 60 5.45 -12.75 11.98
N HIS A 61 5.00 -12.27 13.13
CA HIS A 61 3.87 -12.88 13.79
C HIS A 61 2.59 -12.66 12.95
N PRO A 62 1.69 -13.66 12.81
CA PRO A 62 0.49 -13.53 11.98
C PRO A 62 -0.47 -12.40 12.37
N SER A 63 -0.39 -11.90 13.61
CA SER A 63 -1.16 -10.72 14.05
C SER A 63 -0.85 -9.46 13.24
N THR A 64 0.31 -9.40 12.59
CA THR A 64 0.75 -8.23 11.84
C THR A 64 0.07 -8.11 10.48
N LEU A 65 -0.44 -9.20 9.91
CA LEU A 65 -0.96 -9.22 8.54
C LEU A 65 -2.11 -8.23 8.34
N GLU A 66 -3.14 -8.34 9.18
CA GLU A 66 -4.35 -7.54 9.06
C GLU A 66 -4.10 -6.02 9.21
N PRO A 67 -3.40 -5.53 10.27
CA PRO A 67 -3.12 -4.11 10.40
C PRO A 67 -2.16 -3.60 9.33
N LEU A 68 -1.22 -4.43 8.86
CA LEU A 68 -0.33 -4.07 7.76
C LEU A 68 -1.11 -3.89 6.46
N MET A 69 -1.97 -4.84 6.08
CA MET A 69 -2.78 -4.75 4.86
C MET A 69 -3.70 -3.52 4.89
N LYS A 70 -4.35 -3.25 6.02
CA LYS A 70 -5.18 -2.05 6.19
C LYS A 70 -4.38 -0.76 6.03
N ASN A 71 -3.17 -0.70 6.58
CA ASN A 71 -2.31 0.47 6.42
C ASN A 71 -1.89 0.66 4.96
N LEU A 72 -1.49 -0.40 4.26
CA LEU A 72 -1.15 -0.32 2.84
C LEU A 72 -2.34 0.13 1.99
N GLU A 73 -3.53 -0.43 2.23
CA GLU A 73 -4.74 -0.06 1.51
C GLU A 73 -5.04 1.43 1.68
N ARG A 74 -5.02 1.92 2.92
CA ARG A 74 -5.24 3.33 3.21
C ARG A 74 -4.25 4.23 2.45
N ILE A 75 -2.96 3.93 2.54
CA ILE A 75 -1.89 4.80 2.03
C ILE A 75 -1.82 4.76 0.50
N LEU A 76 -1.87 3.56 -0.07
CA LEU A 76 -1.63 3.35 -1.49
C LEU A 76 -2.88 3.58 -2.34
N ILE A 77 -4.07 3.40 -1.77
CA ILE A 77 -5.35 3.50 -2.50
C ILE A 77 -6.16 4.70 -2.00
N HIS A 78 -6.60 4.69 -0.74
CA HIS A 78 -7.57 5.68 -0.25
C HIS A 78 -7.00 7.10 -0.26
N GLU A 79 -5.76 7.28 0.16
CA GLU A 79 -5.11 8.60 0.14
C GLU A 79 -4.76 9.09 -1.28
N GLN A 80 -4.73 8.19 -2.27
CA GLN A 80 -4.41 8.53 -3.67
C GLN A 80 -5.65 8.53 -4.57
N VAL A 81 -6.85 8.37 -4.01
CA VAL A 81 -8.08 8.12 -4.78
C VAL A 81 -8.41 9.24 -5.77
N GLU A 82 -8.15 10.49 -5.41
CA GLU A 82 -8.40 11.65 -6.28
C GLU A 82 -7.48 11.65 -7.51
N GLU A 83 -6.20 11.29 -7.33
CA GLU A 83 -5.23 11.18 -8.42
C GLU A 83 -5.58 10.00 -9.34
N ILE A 84 -5.96 8.86 -8.74
CA ILE A 84 -6.46 7.68 -9.45
C ILE A 84 -7.68 8.06 -10.31
N TYR A 85 -8.65 8.76 -9.73
CA TYR A 85 -9.87 9.16 -10.43
C TYR A 85 -9.57 10.14 -11.58
N THR A 86 -8.72 11.13 -11.33
CA THR A 86 -8.32 12.13 -12.33
C THR A 86 -7.66 11.49 -13.54
N GLN A 87 -6.68 10.60 -13.33
CA GLN A 87 -6.00 9.92 -14.43
C GLN A 87 -6.90 8.89 -15.13
N ALA A 88 -7.75 8.18 -14.40
CA ALA A 88 -8.74 7.27 -15.00
C ALA A 88 -9.68 8.02 -15.96
N LYS A 89 -10.16 9.20 -15.55
CA LYS A 89 -11.01 10.05 -16.40
C LYS A 89 -10.28 10.56 -17.64
N ALA A 90 -9.00 10.93 -17.51
CA ALA A 90 -8.18 11.34 -18.64
C ALA A 90 -8.03 10.21 -19.68
N LEU A 91 -7.75 8.98 -19.23
CA LEU A 91 -7.64 7.81 -20.10
C LEU A 91 -8.96 7.52 -20.85
N LEU A 92 -10.10 7.58 -20.17
CA LEU A 92 -11.41 7.36 -20.79
C LEU A 92 -11.76 8.44 -21.82
N HIS A 93 -11.33 9.69 -21.62
CA HIS A 93 -11.53 10.72 -22.62
C HIS A 93 -10.62 10.51 -23.84
N ASP A 94 -9.36 10.12 -23.64
CA ASP A 94 -8.39 9.92 -24.74
C ASP A 94 -8.80 8.76 -25.67
N GLU A 95 -9.36 7.68 -25.11
CA GLU A 95 -9.94 6.58 -25.90
C GLU A 95 -11.14 7.02 -26.75
N ASN A 96 -11.90 8.03 -26.31
CA ASN A 96 -13.02 8.58 -27.07
C ASN A 96 -12.60 9.53 -28.20
N TYR A 97 -11.37 10.08 -28.17
CA TYR A 97 -10.83 10.92 -29.26
C TYR A 97 -9.98 10.15 -30.28
N SER A 98 -9.61 8.90 -29.96
CA SER A 98 -8.85 8.01 -30.86
C SER A 98 -9.68 7.44 -32.02
N GLY A 99 -10.97 7.79 -32.12
CA GLY A 99 -11.95 7.20 -33.03
C GLY A 99 -12.56 8.14 -34.08
N ILE A 100 -11.91 9.27 -34.41
CA ILE A 100 -12.31 10.14 -35.54
C ILE A 100 -11.12 10.36 -36.48
#